data_AF-A0A6M0SUD8-F1
#
_entry.id   AF-A0A6M0SUD8-F1
#
_cell.length_a   1.000
_cell.length_b   1.000
_cell.length_c   1.000
_cell.angle_alpha   90.00
_cell.angle_beta   90.00
_cell.angle_gamma   90.00
#
_symmetry.space_group_name_H-M   'P 1'
#
loop_
_entity.id
_entity.type
_entity.pdbx_description
1 polymer ?
#
loop_
_entity_poly.entity_id
_entity_poly.type
_entity_poly.pdbx_seq_one_letter_code
_entity_poly.pdbx_strand_id
1 'polypeptide(L)'
;MSINSNMKPIMLQKKGKVKSPTGAPKEQWVDVKTINVAIFKTNDMLNTNSTKYNESSHTGLTFYKDIKEGINRLVKDNVIYNITSANSQGRLNNLLLKVVDTNV
;
A
#
# COMPACT_ATOMS: atom_id res chain seq x y z
N MET A 1 -18.06 -14.56 -0.62
CA MET A 1 -17.46 -13.55 -1.52
C MET A 1 -16.09 -14.04 -1.96
N SER A 2 -15.76 -13.95 -3.25
CA SER A 2 -14.43 -14.35 -3.75
C SER A 2 -13.48 -13.16 -3.74
N ILE A 3 -12.22 -13.36 -3.34
CA ILE A 3 -11.17 -12.33 -3.36
C ILE A 3 -11.10 -11.63 -4.74
N ASN A 4 -11.27 -12.39 -5.82
CA ASN A 4 -11.24 -11.85 -7.19
C ASN A 4 -12.34 -10.80 -7.43
N SER A 5 -13.53 -10.98 -6.84
CA SER A 5 -14.64 -10.04 -6.97
C SER A 5 -14.42 -8.72 -6.20
N ASN A 6 -13.55 -8.75 -5.19
CA ASN A 6 -13.22 -7.59 -4.36
C ASN A 6 -12.02 -6.79 -4.90
N MET A 7 -11.26 -7.32 -5.86
CA MET A 7 -10.14 -6.61 -6.44
C MET A 7 -10.61 -5.40 -7.25
N LYS A 8 -9.98 -4.25 -7.00
CA LYS A 8 -10.23 -3.00 -7.72
C LYS A 8 -8.91 -2.45 -8.27
N PRO A 9 -8.95 -1.73 -9.40
CA PRO A 9 -7.77 -1.02 -9.90
C PRO A 9 -7.39 0.10 -8.93
N ILE A 10 -6.15 0.11 -8.48
CA ILE A 10 -5.60 1.08 -7.52
C ILE A 10 -4.24 1.56 -8.01
N MET A 11 -3.95 2.85 -7.85
CA MET A 11 -2.67 3.42 -8.27
C MET A 11 -1.57 3.03 -7.28
N LEU A 12 -0.51 2.39 -7.79
CA LEU A 12 0.72 2.13 -7.07
C LEU A 12 1.70 3.28 -7.31
N GLN A 13 2.16 3.89 -6.22
CA GLN A 13 3.21 4.91 -6.25
C GLN A 13 4.48 4.36 -5.60
N LYS A 14 5.63 4.95 -5.97
CA LYS A 14 6.92 4.73 -5.31
C LYS A 14 7.54 6.05 -4.88
N LYS A 15 8.31 6.04 -3.80
CA LYS A 15 9.24 7.14 -3.51
C LYS A 15 10.31 7.20 -4.60
N GLY A 16 10.33 8.30 -5.34
CA GLY A 16 11.34 8.63 -6.33
C GLY A 16 12.09 9.89 -5.94
N LYS A 17 13.27 10.08 -6.54
CA LYS A 17 14.01 11.35 -6.47
C LYS A 17 13.77 12.09 -7.76
N VAL A 18 13.23 13.30 -7.69
CA VAL A 18 13.02 14.17 -8.84
C VAL A 18 14.00 15.34 -8.73
N LYS A 19 14.65 15.69 -9.85
CA LYS A 19 15.51 16.86 -9.90
C LYS A 19 14.64 18.10 -9.75
N SER A 20 14.88 18.87 -8.69
CA SER A 20 14.25 20.18 -8.56
C SER A 20 14.94 21.19 -9.49
N PRO A 21 14.28 22.32 -9.84
CA PRO A 21 14.89 23.37 -10.65
C PRO A 21 16.22 23.91 -10.09
N THR A 22 16.43 23.76 -8.78
CA THR A 22 17.66 24.17 -8.07
C THR A 22 18.74 23.09 -8.05
N GLY A 23 18.57 21.98 -8.77
CA GLY A 23 19.54 20.89 -8.88
C GLY A 23 19.55 19.89 -7.71
N ALA A 24 19.02 20.27 -6.54
CA ALA A 24 18.92 19.36 -5.40
C ALA A 24 17.85 18.28 -5.64
N PRO A 25 18.12 16.98 -5.37
CA PRO A 25 17.12 15.94 -5.47
C PRO A 25 16.07 16.11 -4.36
N LYS A 26 14.79 16.17 -4.72
CA LYS A 26 13.67 16.12 -3.78
C LYS A 26 13.01 14.76 -3.84
N GLU A 27 12.62 14.24 -2.68
CA GLU A 27 11.79 13.04 -2.62
C GLU A 27 10.36 13.39 -3.00
N GLN A 28 9.83 12.65 -3.96
CA GLN A 28 8.48 12.79 -4.47
C GLN A 28 7.87 11.40 -4.67
N TRP A 29 6.56 11.30 -4.46
CA TRP A 29 5.81 10.14 -4.87
C TRP A 29 5.54 10.18 -6.37
N VAL A 30 5.94 9.12 -7.07
CA VAL A 30 5.79 9.00 -8.52
C VAL A 30 4.87 7.82 -8.82
N ASP A 31 3.90 8.05 -9.70
CA ASP A 31 3.01 7.00 -10.22
C ASP A 31 3.83 5.94 -10.96
N VAL A 32 3.63 4.68 -10.57
CA VAL A 32 4.29 3.54 -11.20
C VAL A 32 3.35 2.90 -12.20
N LYS A 33 2.18 2.46 -11.72
CA LYS A 33 1.14 1.81 -12.52
C LYS A 33 -0.11 1.58 -11.70
N THR A 34 -1.20 1.28 -12.38
CA THR A 34 -2.42 0.75 -11.75
C THR A 34 -2.31 -0.77 -11.57
N ILE A 35 -2.65 -1.28 -10.39
CA ILE A 35 -2.69 -2.70 -10.05
C ILE A 35 -4.03 -3.09 -9.43
N ASN A 36 -4.43 -4.35 -9.58
CA ASN A 36 -5.62 -4.87 -8.94
C ASN A 36 -5.33 -5.27 -7.50
N VAL A 37 -6.03 -4.66 -6.54
CA VAL A 37 -5.88 -4.94 -5.10
C VAL A 37 -7.26 -5.05 -4.46
N ALA A 38 -7.45 -6.06 -3.62
CA ALA A 38 -8.57 -6.12 -2.70
C ALA A 38 -8.10 -5.58 -1.34
N ILE A 39 -8.80 -4.59 -0.78
CA ILE A 39 -8.47 -3.96 0.51
C ILE A 39 -9.57 -4.27 1.51
N PHE A 40 -9.19 -4.72 2.71
CA PHE A 40 -10.10 -5.04 3.81
C PHE A 40 -9.65 -4.34 5.08
N LYS A 41 -10.58 -3.80 5.88
CA LYS A 41 -10.26 -3.24 7.19
C LYS A 41 -9.80 -4.37 8.13
N THR A 42 -8.75 -4.15 8.89
CA THR A 42 -8.36 -5.08 9.97
C THR A 42 -9.40 -5.02 11.09
N ASN A 43 -9.53 -6.11 11.83
CA ASN A 43 -10.36 -6.12 13.02
C ASN A 43 -9.55 -5.57 14.19
N ASP A 44 -9.88 -4.35 14.62
CA ASP A 44 -9.20 -3.64 15.71
C ASP A 44 -9.28 -4.39 17.06
N MET A 45 -10.22 -5.34 17.23
CA MET A 45 -10.34 -6.17 18.44
C MET A 45 -9.39 -7.39 18.45
N LEU A 46 -8.81 -7.75 17.31
CA LEU A 46 -7.85 -8.86 17.21
C LEU A 46 -6.45 -8.34 17.53
N ASN A 47 -6.07 -8.37 18.81
CA ASN A 47 -4.70 -8.12 19.22
C ASN A 47 -3.83 -9.35 18.91
N THR A 48 -2.92 -9.21 17.96
CA THR A 48 -2.00 -10.30 17.58
C THR A 48 -0.63 -10.10 18.22
N ASN A 49 0.22 -11.13 18.24
CA ASN A 49 1.62 -10.99 18.65
C ASN A 49 2.48 -10.21 17.62
N SER A 50 1.89 -9.68 16.54
CA SER A 50 2.60 -8.95 15.49
C SER A 50 2.35 -7.45 15.61
N THR A 51 3.39 -6.69 16.00
CA THR A 51 3.33 -5.22 16.09
C THR A 51 2.93 -4.58 14.75
N LYS A 52 3.49 -5.05 13.62
CA LYS A 52 3.16 -4.52 12.29
C LYS A 52 1.68 -4.71 11.94
N TYR A 53 1.08 -5.83 12.36
CA TYR A 53 -0.34 -6.09 12.13
C TYR A 53 -1.20 -5.16 12.99
N ASN A 54 -0.87 -5.01 14.27
CA ASN A 54 -1.62 -4.16 15.19
C ASN A 54 -1.53 -2.66 14.82
N GLU A 55 -0.44 -2.23 14.17
CA GLU A 55 -0.29 -0.86 13.65
C GLU A 55 -0.98 -0.62 12.28
N SER A 56 -1.48 -1.69 11.65
CA SER A 56 -2.11 -1.62 10.32
C SER A 56 -3.61 -1.53 10.46
N SER A 57 -4.20 -0.54 9.78
CA SER A 57 -5.66 -0.36 9.76
C SER A 57 -6.35 -1.20 8.68
N HIS A 58 -5.59 -1.69 7.69
CA HIS A 58 -6.12 -2.48 6.59
C HIS A 58 -5.14 -3.59 6.17
N THR A 59 -5.68 -4.61 5.53
CA THR A 59 -4.93 -5.62 4.77
C THR A 59 -5.21 -5.47 3.28
N GLY A 60 -4.24 -5.83 2.46
CA GLY A 60 -4.36 -5.84 1.01
C GLY A 60 -4.01 -7.20 0.41
N LEU A 61 -4.69 -7.57 -0.66
CA LEU A 61 -4.38 -8.76 -1.47
C LEU A 61 -4.22 -8.35 -2.94
N THR A 62 -3.10 -8.75 -3.55
CA THR A 62 -2.85 -8.49 -4.97
C THR A 62 -2.05 -9.61 -5.61
N PHE A 63 -2.22 -9.82 -6.92
CA PHE A 63 -1.34 -10.69 -7.69
C PHE A 63 0.01 -10.04 -7.99
N TYR A 64 0.13 -8.72 -7.83
CA TYR A 64 1.35 -7.99 -8.13
C TYR A 64 2.43 -8.22 -7.06
N LYS A 65 3.60 -8.71 -7.49
CA LYS A 65 4.65 -9.18 -6.58
C LYS A 65 5.72 -8.15 -6.26
N ASP A 66 5.99 -7.23 -7.18
CA ASP A 66 7.07 -6.24 -7.04
C ASP A 66 6.60 -5.03 -6.22
N ILE A 67 6.35 -5.27 -4.94
CA ILE A 67 5.95 -4.26 -3.95
C ILE A 67 6.97 -4.28 -2.81
N LYS A 68 7.51 -3.11 -2.48
CA LYS A 68 8.49 -2.92 -1.41
C LYS A 68 7.89 -2.11 -0.26
N GLU A 69 7.98 -2.65 0.95
CA GLU A 69 7.57 -1.96 2.18
C GLU A 69 8.37 -0.66 2.38
N GLY A 70 7.72 0.39 2.89
CA GLY A 70 8.32 1.71 3.13
C GLY A 70 8.68 2.54 1.89
N ILE A 71 8.71 1.93 0.70
CA ILE A 71 9.01 2.57 -0.59
C ILE A 71 7.75 2.76 -1.43
N ASN A 72 6.83 1.80 -1.40
CA ASN A 72 5.58 1.86 -2.15
C ASN A 72 4.39 2.29 -1.27
N ARG A 73 3.41 2.93 -1.92
CA ARG A 73 2.09 3.23 -1.34
C ARG A 73 1.00 3.03 -2.37
N LEU A 74 -0.23 2.82 -1.90
CA LEU A 74 -1.43 2.75 -2.72
C LEU A 74 -2.25 4.03 -2.59
N VAL A 75 -2.83 4.49 -3.70
CA VAL A 75 -3.73 5.64 -3.72
C VAL A 75 -5.06 5.23 -4.33
N LYS A 76 -6.14 5.38 -3.56
CA LYS A 76 -7.50 5.03 -3.96
C LYS A 76 -8.46 6.11 -3.48
N ASP A 77 -9.21 6.74 -4.38
CA ASP A 77 -10.28 7.70 -4.06
C ASP A 77 -9.85 8.75 -3.02
N ASN A 78 -8.68 9.36 -3.23
CA ASN A 78 -8.05 10.34 -2.34
C ASN A 78 -7.56 9.80 -0.97
N VAL A 79 -7.67 8.49 -0.72
CA VAL A 79 -7.12 7.82 0.45
C VAL A 79 -5.75 7.23 0.12
N ILE A 80 -4.78 7.52 0.98
CA ILE A 80 -3.41 7.02 0.86
C ILE A 80 -3.21 5.88 1.85
N TYR A 81 -2.75 4.74 1.34
CA TYR A 81 -2.37 3.58 2.14
C TYR A 81 -0.86 3.35 2.02
N ASN A 82 -0.14 3.60 3.11
CA ASN A 82 1.26 3.22 3.21
C ASN A 82 1.37 1.71 3.38
N ILE A 83 2.32 1.11 2.66
CA ILE A 83 2.59 -0.33 2.75
C ILE A 83 3.65 -0.55 3.83
N THR A 84 3.23 -1.04 4.99
CA THR A 84 4.08 -1.33 6.15
C THR A 84 4.69 -2.72 6.08
N SER A 85 4.05 -3.63 5.33
CA SER A 85 4.63 -4.91 4.98
C SER A 85 4.07 -5.48 3.68
N ALA A 86 4.90 -6.25 2.96
CA ALA A 86 4.52 -6.98 1.77
C ALA A 86 5.09 -8.40 1.83
N ASN A 87 4.22 -9.41 1.83
CA ASN A 87 4.59 -10.82 1.82
C ASN A 87 4.17 -11.47 0.50
N SER A 88 5.16 -11.67 -0.38
CA SER A 88 5.00 -12.21 -1.73
C SER A 88 5.09 -13.74 -1.82
N GLN A 89 5.29 -14.46 -0.70
CA GLN A 89 5.57 -15.91 -0.66
C GLN A 89 4.40 -16.79 -1.16
N GLY A 90 3.16 -16.33 -1.00
CA GLY A 90 1.97 -17.07 -1.43
C GLY A 90 1.62 -16.88 -2.91
N ARG A 91 0.47 -17.40 -3.36
CA ARG A 91 -0.07 -17.08 -4.70
C ARG A 91 -0.36 -15.59 -4.84
N LEU A 92 -0.98 -15.01 -3.82
CA LEU A 92 -1.20 -13.57 -3.69
C LEU A 92 -0.10 -12.94 -2.84
N ASN A 93 0.19 -11.68 -3.10
CA ASN A 93 0.97 -10.83 -2.22
C ASN A 93 0.04 -10.29 -1.11
N ASN A 94 0.39 -10.54 0.14
CA ASN A 94 -0.31 -10.05 1.33
C ASN A 94 0.32 -8.73 1.77
N LEU A 95 -0.48 -7.69 1.86
CA LEU A 95 -0.05 -6.35 2.27
C LEU A 95 -0.62 -6.00 3.63
N LEU A 96 0.22 -5.39 4.46
CA LEU A 96 -0.21 -4.65 5.64
C LEU A 96 -0.22 -3.16 5.29
N LEU A 97 -1.35 -2.51 5.56
CA LEU A 97 -1.65 -1.16 5.09
C LEU A 97 -1.99 -0.26 6.27
N LYS A 98 -1.37 0.92 6.29
CA LYS A 98 -1.69 2.01 7.22
C LYS A 98 -2.24 3.19 6.43
N VAL A 99 -3.46 3.59 6.76
CA VAL A 99 -4.05 4.82 6.20
C VAL A 99 -3.25 6.02 6.69
N VAL A 100 -2.94 6.93 5.78
CA VAL A 100 -2.35 8.23 6.09
C VAL A 100 -3.45 9.26 5.86
N ASP A 101 -3.91 9.90 6.94
CA ASP A 101 -4.84 11.02 6.81
C ASP A 101 -4.20 12.09 5.94
N THR A 102 -4.87 12.37 4.82
CA THR A 102 -4.54 13.52 3.99
C THR A 102 -5.42 14.64 4.50
N ASN A 103 -4.92 15.41 5.47
CA ASN A 103 -5.49 16.73 5.73
C ASN A 103 -5.33 17.51 4.43
N VAL A 104 -6.44 17.71 3.73
CA VAL A 104 -6.57 18.64 2.62
C VAL A 104 -6.33 20.05 3.15
#